data_AF-A0A920HBH8-F1
#
_entry.id   AF-A0A920HBH8-F1
#
_cell.length_a   1.000
_cell.length_b   1.000
_cell.length_c   1.000
_cell.angle_alpha   90.00
_cell.angle_beta   90.00
_cell.angle_gamma   90.00
#
_symmetry.space_group_name_H-M   'P 1'
#
loop_
_entity.id
_entity.type
_entity.pdbx_description
1 polymer ?
#
loop_
_entity_poly.entity_id
_entity_poly.type
_entity_poly.pdbx_seq_one_letter_code
_entity_poly.pdbx_strand_id
1 'polypeptide(L)'
;MVLMSEAIRKSLENELAFMQRRHLKGQQIFLQGGMFCPAFGMVGTLVGLVKMMTDLTDIVQIANNMQVALLTTFYGSLICKYLIFTYRW
;
A
#
# COMPACT_ATOMS: atom_id res chain seq x y z
N MET A 1 5.35 -49.37 12.09
CA MET A 1 6.43 -48.54 11.50
C MET A 1 5.89 -47.63 10.38
N VAL A 2 5.23 -48.18 9.34
CA VAL A 2 4.68 -47.38 8.21
C VAL A 2 3.59 -46.37 8.62
N LEU A 3 2.72 -46.70 9.57
CA LEU A 3 1.69 -45.76 10.05
C LEU A 3 2.25 -44.58 10.86
N MET A 4 3.40 -44.78 11.51
CA MET A 4 4.08 -43.73 12.28
C MET A 4 4.69 -42.69 11.33
N SER A 5 5.29 -43.14 10.22
CA SER A 5 5.83 -42.25 9.18
C SER A 5 4.74 -41.42 8.49
N GLU A 6 3.55 -41.98 8.31
CA GLU A 6 2.44 -41.26 7.66
C GLU A 6 1.79 -40.22 8.59
N ALA A 7 1.70 -40.51 9.88
CA ALA A 7 1.27 -39.54 10.89
C ALA A 7 2.23 -38.35 11.00
N ILE A 8 3.54 -38.60 10.99
CA ILE A 8 4.57 -37.55 11.00
C ILE A 8 4.50 -36.70 9.71
N ARG A 9 4.35 -37.35 8.55
CA ARG A 9 4.22 -36.66 7.25
C ARG A 9 3.01 -35.72 7.24
N LYS A 10 1.86 -36.21 7.70
CA LYS A 10 0.63 -35.42 7.80
C LYS A 10 0.75 -34.26 8.79
N SER A 11 1.49 -34.45 9.89
CA SER A 11 1.77 -33.36 10.84
C SER A 11 2.63 -32.26 10.22
N LEU A 12 3.70 -32.62 9.51
CA LEU A 12 4.55 -31.65 8.81
C LEU A 12 3.79 -30.91 7.71
N GLU A 13 2.98 -31.61 6.91
CA GLU A 13 2.14 -30.99 5.87
C GLU A 13 1.17 -29.96 6.47
N ASN A 14 0.57 -30.27 7.63
CA ASN A 14 -0.28 -29.35 8.35
C ASN A 14 0.49 -28.11 8.83
N GLU A 15 1.65 -28.28 9.46
CA GLU A 15 2.48 -27.15 9.91
C GLU A 15 2.92 -26.26 8.75
N LEU A 16 3.30 -26.86 7.62
CA LEU A 16 3.66 -26.14 6.40
C LEU A 16 2.47 -25.34 5.85
N ALA A 17 1.27 -25.92 5.84
CA ALA A 17 0.05 -25.22 5.45
C ALA A 17 -0.28 -24.06 6.41
N PHE A 18 -0.08 -24.23 7.72
CA PHE A 18 -0.25 -23.15 8.70
C PHE A 18 0.77 -22.02 8.47
N MET A 19 2.03 -22.36 8.24
CA MET A 19 3.09 -21.40 7.90
C MET A 19 2.72 -20.58 6.66
N GLN A 20 2.32 -21.26 5.57
CA GLN A 20 1.88 -20.59 4.33
C GLN A 20 0.71 -19.65 4.56
N ARG A 21 -0.32 -20.08 5.32
CA ARG A 21 -1.47 -19.21 5.63
C ARG A 21 -1.07 -17.95 6.40
N ARG A 22 -0.12 -18.04 7.34
CA ARG A 22 0.39 -16.86 8.05
C ARG A 22 1.14 -15.91 7.12
N HIS A 23 1.99 -16.44 6.23
CA HIS A 23 2.71 -15.63 5.24
C HIS A 23 1.74 -14.95 4.26
N LEU A 24 0.74 -15.67 3.75
CA LEU A 24 -0.32 -15.13 2.90
C LEU A 24 -1.10 -14.02 3.60
N LYS A 25 -1.45 -14.19 4.88
CA LYS A 25 -2.15 -13.17 5.65
C LYS A 25 -1.30 -11.91 5.84
N GLY A 26 0.00 -12.06 6.09
CA GLY A 26 0.95 -10.95 6.12
C GLY A 26 1.01 -10.24 4.77
N GLN A 27 1.17 -10.99 3.68
CA GLN A 27 1.23 -10.46 2.32
C GLN A 27 -0.04 -9.70 1.93
N GLN A 28 -1.22 -10.19 2.31
CA GLN A 28 -2.50 -9.55 2.04
C GLN A 28 -2.62 -8.14 2.65
N ILE A 29 -2.08 -7.92 3.85
CA ILE A 29 -2.10 -6.62 4.51
C ILE A 29 -1.27 -5.61 3.71
N PHE A 30 -0.06 -5.99 3.29
CA PHE A 30 0.79 -5.14 2.44
C PHE A 30 0.18 -4.90 1.06
N LEU A 31 -0.46 -5.92 0.49
CA LEU A 31 -1.13 -5.82 -0.81
C LEU A 31 -2.29 -4.81 -0.77
N GLN A 32 -3.15 -4.92 0.26
CA GLN A 32 -4.23 -3.97 0.47
C GLN A 32 -3.69 -2.56 0.77
N GLY A 33 -2.69 -2.45 1.65
CA GLY A 33 -2.03 -1.17 1.96
C GLY A 33 -1.47 -0.47 0.72
N GLY A 34 -0.89 -1.23 -0.21
CA GLY A 34 -0.41 -0.67 -1.48
C GLY A 34 -1.51 -0.24 -2.44
N MET A 35 -2.66 -0.91 -2.44
CA MET A 35 -3.80 -0.46 -3.24
C MET A 35 -4.38 0.86 -2.73
N PHE A 36 -4.35 1.12 -1.41
CA PHE A 36 -4.85 2.36 -0.82
C PHE A 36 -3.86 3.52 -0.89
N CYS A 37 -2.55 3.25 -0.91
CA CYS A 37 -1.50 4.27 -0.91
C CYS A 37 -1.62 5.34 -2.03
N PRO A 38 -1.84 5.00 -3.31
CA PRO A 38 -2.05 6.00 -4.36
C PRO A 38 -3.41 6.73 -4.23
N ALA A 39 -4.42 6.09 -3.64
CA ALA A 39 -5.70 6.73 -3.39
C ALA A 39 -5.58 7.89 -2.39
N PHE A 40 -4.74 7.75 -1.34
CA PHE A 40 -4.42 8.85 -0.43
C PHE A 40 -3.70 10.02 -1.13
N GLY A 41 -2.84 9.74 -2.11
CA GLY A 41 -2.20 10.78 -2.93
C GLY A 41 -3.21 11.58 -3.75
N MET A 42 -4.25 10.93 -4.28
CA MET A 42 -5.36 11.59 -4.98
C MET A 42 -6.26 12.42 -4.06
N VAL A 43 -6.39 12.06 -2.77
CA VAL A 43 -7.11 12.92 -1.80
C VAL A 43 -6.37 14.25 -1.61
N GLY A 44 -5.03 14.22 -1.59
CA GLY A 44 -4.22 15.43 -1.47
C GLY A 44 -4.39 16.41 -2.64
N THR A 45 -4.60 15.91 -3.87
CA THR A 45 -4.88 16.79 -5.02
C THR A 45 -6.25 17.43 -4.92
N LEU A 46 -7.25 16.70 -4.45
CA LEU A 46 -8.59 17.25 -4.22
C LEU A 46 -8.54 18.38 -3.19
N VAL A 47 -7.78 18.22 -2.10
CA VAL A 47 -7.60 19.28 -1.09
C VAL A 47 -6.91 20.51 -1.69
N GLY A 48 -5.86 20.32 -2.50
CA GLY A 48 -5.19 21.42 -3.19
C GLY A 48 -6.11 22.15 -4.17
N LEU A 49 -6.91 21.42 -4.94
CA LEU A 49 -7.90 21.98 -5.86
C LEU A 49 -8.99 22.78 -5.14
N VAL A 50 -9.49 22.29 -4.00
CA VAL A 50 -10.47 23.03 -3.19
C VAL A 50 -9.89 24.37 -2.73
N LYS A 51 -8.64 24.38 -2.27
CA LYS A 51 -7.95 25.62 -1.85
C LYS A 51 -7.73 26.58 -3.02
N MET A 52 -7.41 26.08 -4.22
CA MET A 52 -7.25 26.90 -5.42
C MET A 52 -8.54 27.56 -5.89
N MET A 53 -9.69 26.90 -5.70
CA MET A 53 -11.00 27.50 -6.04
C MET A 53 -11.45 28.57 -5.03
N THR A 54 -10.77 28.70 -3.89
CA THR A 54 -11.15 29.67 -2.85
C THR A 54 -10.73 31.09 -3.22
N ASP A 55 -9.57 31.26 -3.87
CA ASP A 55 -9.06 32.57 -4.26
C ASP A 55 -8.27 32.48 -5.57
N LEU A 56 -8.85 33.02 -6.65
CA LEU A 56 -8.26 33.01 -7.99
C LEU A 56 -7.48 34.29 -8.31
N THR A 57 -7.44 35.24 -7.38
CA THR A 57 -6.90 36.58 -7.59
C THR A 57 -5.38 36.65 -7.38
N ASP A 58 -4.83 35.75 -6.56
CA ASP A 58 -3.40 35.70 -6.22
C ASP A 58 -2.71 34.47 -6.85
N ILE A 59 -1.88 34.75 -7.87
CA ILE A 59 -1.11 33.73 -8.60
C ILE A 59 -0.13 32.99 -7.67
N VAL A 60 0.39 33.63 -6.63
CA VAL A 60 1.34 33.02 -5.69
C VAL A 60 0.65 31.97 -4.83
N GLN A 61 -0.56 32.26 -4.35
CA GLN A 61 -1.40 31.31 -3.60
C GLN A 61 -1.77 30.09 -4.45
N ILE A 62 -2.14 30.30 -5.72
CA ILE A 62 -2.45 29.22 -6.67
C ILE A 62 -1.22 28.31 -6.84
N ALA A 63 -0.04 28.88 -7.06
CA ALA A 63 1.20 28.11 -7.21
C ALA A 63 1.54 27.29 -5.96
N ASN A 64 1.38 27.87 -4.77
CA ASN A 64 1.62 27.17 -3.50
C ASN A 64 0.64 25.99 -3.28
N ASN A 65 -0.64 26.20 -3.54
CA ASN A 65 -1.64 25.14 -3.41
C ASN A 65 -1.42 24.01 -4.44
N MET A 66 -0.91 24.35 -5.64
CA MET A 66 -0.55 23.38 -6.67
C MET A 66 0.64 22.51 -6.24
N GLN A 67 1.67 23.12 -5.66
CA GLN A 67 2.85 22.41 -5.19
C GLN A 67 2.47 21.34 -4.17
N VAL A 68 1.57 21.66 -3.23
CA VAL A 68 1.08 20.70 -2.23
C VAL A 68 0.37 19.53 -2.92
N ALA A 69 -0.53 19.79 -3.88
CA ALA A 69 -1.23 18.74 -4.63
C ALA A 69 -0.28 17.80 -5.40
N LEU A 70 0.73 18.37 -6.04
CA LEU A 70 1.73 17.60 -6.81
C LEU A 70 2.63 16.78 -5.88
N LEU A 71 3.10 17.36 -4.78
CA LEU A 71 3.93 16.67 -3.79
C LEU A 71 3.17 15.49 -3.16
N THR A 72 1.90 15.67 -2.79
CA THR A 72 1.10 14.57 -2.21
C THR A 72 0.92 13.41 -3.19
N THR A 73 0.78 13.70 -4.50
CA THR A 73 0.69 12.67 -5.54
C THR A 73 2.03 11.95 -5.75
N PHE A 74 3.11 12.73 -5.77
CA PHE A 74 4.47 12.22 -5.90
C PHE A 74 4.82 11.30 -4.73
N TYR A 75 4.58 11.73 -3.49
CA TYR A 75 4.83 10.90 -2.31
C TYR A 75 3.91 9.68 -2.25
N GLY A 76 2.61 9.80 -2.59
CA GLY A 76 1.69 8.66 -2.59
C GLY A 76 2.10 7.56 -3.59
N SER A 77 2.50 7.95 -4.80
CA SER A 77 2.95 7.01 -5.84
C SER A 77 4.34 6.44 -5.56
N LEU A 78 5.28 7.24 -5.03
CA LEU A 78 6.60 6.78 -4.60
C LEU A 78 6.51 5.76 -3.48
N ILE A 79 5.72 6.03 -2.43
CA ILE A 79 5.58 5.13 -1.29
C ILE A 79 4.93 3.82 -1.76
N CYS A 80 3.90 3.88 -2.62
CA CYS A 80 3.31 2.69 -3.20
C CYS A 80 4.36 1.81 -3.93
N LYS A 81 5.21 2.44 -4.75
CA LYS A 81 6.16 1.72 -5.60
C LYS A 81 7.44 1.29 -4.89
N TYR A 82 8.00 2.10 -3.99
CA TYR A 82 9.21 1.70 -3.28
C TYR A 82 8.92 0.84 -2.05
N LEU A 83 7.84 1.15 -1.32
CA LEU A 83 7.56 0.52 -0.04
C LEU A 83 6.72 -0.74 -0.18
N ILE A 84 5.77 -0.85 -1.12
CA ILE A 84 4.97 -2.09 -1.28
C ILE A 84 5.48 -3.00 -2.41
N PHE A 85 5.85 -2.48 -3.57
CA PHE A 85 6.28 -3.32 -4.70
C PHE A 85 7.63 -4.03 -4.45
N THR A 86 8.51 -3.47 -3.61
CA THR A 86 9.77 -4.11 -3.21
C THR A 86 9.59 -5.42 -2.44
N TYR A 87 8.54 -5.58 -1.61
CA TYR A 87 8.29 -6.82 -0.85
C TYR A 87 7.60 -7.92 -1.66
N ARG A 88 7.59 -7.81 -3.01
CA ARG A 88 7.04 -8.82 -3.90
C ARG A 88 8.02 -9.96 -4.22
N TRP A 89 9.27 -9.90 -3.74
CA TRP A 89 10.31 -10.94 -3.91
C TRP A 89 10.47 -11.79 -2.66
#